data_AF-A0A951TGW4-F1
#
_entry.id   AF-A0A951TGW4-F1
#
_cell.length_a   1.000
_cell.length_b   1.000
_cell.length_c   1.000
_cell.angle_alpha   90.00
_cell.angle_beta   90.00
_cell.angle_gamma   90.00
#
_symmetry.space_group_name_H-M   'P 1'
#
loop_
_entity.id
_entity.type
_entity.pdbx_description
1 polymer ?
#
loop_
_entity_poly.entity_id
_entity_poly.type
_entity_poly.pdbx_seq_one_letter_code
_entity_poly.pdbx_strand_id
1 'polypeptide(L)'
;MKNILLLLTNLFVLATWANTTNPVPYQQRDSDHIKEIFTAWNATNGAYLYNSVNALVMNSEQPHRPQGLEKTPFELLQSMGDQRVDRLERIAQQELENERNAGRNEQYYWEEWLKVVKSSRCSSTSRGDSNGDPHMRTYDGESFDFQNAGDYLLTASSDNRFMIQTQQVRLNKSISLNGAVSMNVNGDQVEMLSIDEHNGEIIFVINGQQMPNVKSNFVLPQGGVVTYANNAHTVKWPTGEQMKVSVRKFQGKQLYDLAVNVPKCRSDYRGLLGNNDGVRNDLVARDPVTGSEIRRGEVSTTYEDIFGENRRNPVVMDRATQDLVFLSREYGSQFQLDSLSSTFTNRMTELPDEIRYPEIHLTLAELDDAQIAEGLRRAREAGVSEEDLFGAVYDYGHLGLDPVAYNDDYVAPTKTPIIEPTVTDDRAQRTTAEEAKNEIAKNAALVIIGAAAGASAVRTYPTYPTYHRPTPPVYRNPSTHGTKATRRPTTSSPTKPSSPRTPRPTGR
;
A
#
# COMPACT_ATOMS: atom_id res chain seq x y z
N MET A 1 -44.38 20.36 53.60
CA MET A 1 -43.92 21.19 52.46
C MET A 1 -43.57 20.26 51.31
N LYS A 2 -44.31 20.44 50.20
CA LYS A 2 -44.09 20.04 48.80
C LYS A 2 -43.14 18.86 48.47
N ASN A 3 -43.78 17.83 47.89
CA ASN A 3 -43.26 16.86 46.91
C ASN A 3 -42.35 17.51 45.85
N ILE A 4 -41.33 16.79 45.39
CA ILE A 4 -41.01 16.63 43.97
C ILE A 4 -40.47 15.21 43.75
N LEU A 5 -41.21 14.50 42.92
CA LEU A 5 -41.00 13.17 42.38
C LEU A 5 -40.02 13.30 41.21
N LEU A 6 -38.84 12.67 41.29
CA LEU A 6 -37.92 12.56 40.15
C LEU A 6 -38.32 11.32 39.33
N LEU A 7 -39.04 11.56 38.24
CA LEU A 7 -39.30 10.57 37.20
C LEU A 7 -37.98 10.20 36.51
N LEU A 8 -37.49 9.00 36.75
CA LEU A 8 -36.53 8.31 35.88
C LEU A 8 -37.29 7.79 34.65
N THR A 9 -37.41 8.63 33.63
CA THR A 9 -37.80 8.18 32.29
C THR A 9 -36.65 7.39 31.68
N ASN A 10 -36.74 6.06 31.74
CA ASN A 10 -35.97 5.16 30.90
C ASN A 10 -36.37 5.40 29.43
N LEU A 11 -35.65 6.29 28.73
CA LEU A 11 -35.65 6.29 27.28
C LEU A 11 -34.85 5.06 26.83
N PHE A 12 -35.57 3.99 26.47
CA PHE A 12 -35.04 2.96 25.59
C PHE A 12 -34.80 3.63 24.22
N VAL A 13 -33.60 4.18 24.03
CA VAL A 13 -33.09 4.44 22.69
C VAL A 13 -32.75 3.07 22.13
N LEU A 14 -33.67 2.52 21.32
CA LEU A 14 -33.34 1.48 20.36
C LEU A 14 -32.25 2.06 19.46
N ALA A 15 -30.99 1.77 19.81
CA ALA A 15 -29.87 1.96 18.93
C ALA A 15 -30.11 1.04 17.73
N THR A 16 -30.68 1.59 16.67
CA THR A 16 -30.59 0.98 15.35
C THR A 16 -29.10 0.98 15.01
N TRP A 17 -28.48 -0.18 15.17
CA TRP A 17 -27.14 -0.47 14.69
C TRP A 17 -27.15 -0.23 13.18
N ALA A 18 -26.79 0.98 12.76
CA ALA A 18 -26.48 1.25 11.37
C ALA A 18 -25.17 0.53 11.10
N ASN A 19 -25.24 -0.68 10.52
CA ASN A 19 -24.08 -1.34 9.92
C ASN A 19 -23.50 -0.38 8.88
N THR A 20 -22.40 0.28 9.24
CA THR A 20 -21.63 1.15 8.36
C THR A 20 -20.72 0.29 7.49
N THR A 21 -21.31 -0.50 6.61
CA THR A 21 -20.63 -1.32 5.61
C THR A 21 -21.16 -0.89 4.25
N ASN A 22 -20.29 -0.38 3.36
CA ASN A 22 -20.71 -0.17 1.96
C ASN A 22 -21.16 -1.53 1.42
N PRO A 23 -22.44 -1.70 1.04
CA PRO A 23 -22.97 -3.01 0.71
C PRO A 23 -22.27 -3.55 -0.54
N VAL A 24 -21.74 -4.76 -0.43
CA VAL A 24 -21.18 -5.49 -1.57
C VAL A 24 -22.31 -6.11 -2.40
N PRO A 25 -22.14 -6.29 -3.73
CA PRO A 25 -23.23 -6.72 -4.62
C PRO A 25 -23.46 -8.24 -4.63
N TYR A 26 -22.92 -8.97 -3.65
CA TYR A 26 -23.06 -10.41 -3.49
C TYR A 26 -23.36 -10.73 -2.01
N GLN A 27 -23.94 -11.90 -1.77
CA GLN A 27 -24.21 -12.38 -0.41
C GLN A 27 -23.05 -13.24 0.08
N GLN A 28 -22.74 -13.16 1.37
CA GLN A 28 -21.77 -14.05 1.99
C GLN A 28 -22.18 -15.51 1.75
N ARG A 29 -21.20 -16.33 1.37
CA ARG A 29 -21.33 -17.79 1.31
C ARG A 29 -20.45 -18.41 2.39
N ASP A 30 -20.80 -19.62 2.78
CA ASP A 30 -20.01 -20.42 3.72
C ASP A 30 -19.62 -21.75 3.08
N SER A 31 -18.51 -22.32 3.55
CA SER A 31 -18.07 -23.66 3.17
C SER A 31 -17.47 -24.36 4.38
N ASP A 32 -18.13 -25.42 4.86
CA ASP A 32 -17.70 -26.19 6.03
C ASP A 32 -16.30 -26.79 5.81
N HIS A 33 -15.99 -27.21 4.59
CA HIS A 33 -14.69 -27.77 4.23
C HIS A 33 -13.57 -26.72 4.30
N ILE A 34 -13.83 -25.50 3.85
CA ILE A 34 -12.88 -24.39 3.99
C ILE A 34 -12.66 -24.08 5.47
N LYS A 35 -13.74 -23.96 6.24
CA LYS A 35 -13.69 -23.71 7.69
C LYS A 35 -12.88 -24.79 8.41
N GLU A 36 -13.06 -26.06 8.06
CA GLU A 36 -12.29 -27.20 8.58
C GLU A 36 -10.78 -27.04 8.30
N ILE A 37 -10.39 -26.60 7.11
CA ILE A 37 -8.97 -26.39 6.78
C ILE A 37 -8.34 -25.31 7.67
N PHE A 38 -9.07 -24.22 7.94
CA PHE A 38 -8.61 -23.18 8.86
C PHE A 38 -8.50 -23.70 10.30
N THR A 39 -9.52 -24.38 10.82
CA THR A 39 -9.52 -24.84 12.22
C THR A 39 -8.56 -26.00 12.46
N ALA A 40 -8.31 -26.85 11.45
CA ALA A 40 -7.28 -27.89 11.50
C ALA A 40 -5.86 -27.31 11.52
N TRP A 41 -5.64 -26.13 10.95
CA TRP A 41 -4.36 -25.42 11.06
C TRP A 41 -4.12 -24.86 12.46
N ASN A 42 -5.14 -24.22 13.03
CA ASN A 42 -5.12 -23.74 14.40
C ASN A 42 -6.57 -23.58 14.89
N ALA A 43 -6.93 -24.23 16.00
CA ALA A 43 -8.32 -24.24 16.46
C ALA A 43 -8.86 -22.83 16.73
N THR A 44 -8.08 -21.97 17.40
CA THR A 44 -8.50 -20.62 17.79
C THR A 44 -8.26 -19.61 16.66
N ASN A 45 -7.02 -19.52 16.17
CA ASN A 45 -6.65 -18.54 15.16
C ASN A 45 -7.22 -18.88 13.79
N GLY A 46 -7.47 -20.15 13.50
CA GLY A 46 -8.12 -20.59 12.27
C GLY A 46 -9.59 -20.19 12.21
N ALA A 47 -10.35 -20.39 13.30
CA ALA A 47 -11.74 -19.93 13.37
C ALA A 47 -11.85 -18.41 13.20
N TYR A 48 -10.96 -17.67 13.87
CA TYR A 48 -10.83 -16.22 13.68
C TYR A 48 -10.50 -15.86 12.23
N LEU A 49 -9.49 -16.50 11.64
CA LEU A 49 -9.01 -16.18 10.30
C LEU A 49 -10.06 -16.46 9.22
N TYR A 50 -10.79 -17.58 9.30
CA TYR A 50 -11.90 -17.86 8.40
C TYR A 50 -12.94 -16.73 8.40
N ASN A 51 -13.40 -16.34 9.59
CA ASN A 51 -14.37 -15.25 9.74
C ASN A 51 -13.79 -13.89 9.32
N SER A 52 -12.49 -13.68 9.54
CA SER A 52 -11.78 -12.46 9.16
C SER A 52 -11.68 -12.29 7.65
N VAL A 53 -11.38 -13.37 6.91
CA VAL A 53 -11.41 -13.39 5.44
C VAL A 53 -12.82 -13.09 4.94
N ASN A 54 -13.85 -13.71 5.52
CA ASN A 54 -15.24 -13.42 5.16
C ASN A 54 -15.57 -11.94 5.38
N ALA A 55 -15.15 -11.35 6.51
CA ALA A 55 -15.37 -9.94 6.79
C ALA A 55 -14.60 -9.01 5.83
N LEU A 56 -13.40 -9.39 5.40
CA LEU A 56 -12.65 -8.66 4.36
C LEU A 56 -13.36 -8.70 3.00
N VAL A 57 -13.98 -9.83 2.64
CA VAL A 57 -14.74 -9.99 1.40
C VAL A 57 -16.05 -9.21 1.45
N MET A 58 -16.73 -9.23 2.59
CA MET A 58 -18.02 -8.58 2.78
C MET A 58 -17.92 -7.09 3.12
N ASN A 59 -16.71 -6.54 3.23
CA ASN A 59 -16.45 -5.19 3.73
C ASN A 59 -17.20 -4.91 5.06
N SER A 60 -17.11 -5.86 5.99
CA SER A 60 -17.82 -5.84 7.26
C SER A 60 -16.88 -5.70 8.47
N GLU A 61 -17.48 -5.51 9.64
CA GLU A 61 -16.76 -5.55 10.91
C GLU A 61 -15.98 -6.86 11.05
N GLN A 62 -14.75 -6.77 11.55
CA GLN A 62 -13.92 -7.94 11.80
C GLN A 62 -14.42 -8.74 13.01
N PRO A 63 -14.24 -10.08 13.01
CA PRO A 63 -14.59 -10.89 14.17
C PRO A 63 -13.73 -10.52 15.38
N HIS A 64 -14.22 -10.88 16.58
CA HIS A 64 -13.45 -10.69 17.80
C HIS A 64 -12.08 -11.37 17.71
N ARG A 65 -11.02 -10.59 17.90
CA ARG A 65 -9.64 -11.04 17.80
C ARG A 65 -9.24 -11.87 19.03
N PRO A 66 -8.65 -13.06 18.86
CA PRO A 66 -8.09 -13.84 19.96
C PRO A 66 -7.07 -13.05 20.79
N GLN A 67 -7.07 -13.27 22.11
CA GLN A 67 -6.15 -12.60 23.02
C GLN A 67 -4.68 -12.90 22.66
N GLY A 68 -3.85 -11.87 22.59
CA GLY A 68 -2.41 -11.99 22.28
C GLY A 68 -2.09 -12.22 20.81
N LEU A 69 -3.09 -12.20 19.91
CA LEU A 69 -2.86 -12.35 18.48
C LEU A 69 -2.39 -11.05 17.84
N GLU A 70 -1.07 -10.86 17.73
CA GLU A 70 -0.45 -9.66 17.16
C GLU A 70 -0.14 -9.75 15.65
N LYS A 71 -0.75 -10.70 14.94
CA LYS A 71 -0.60 -10.84 13.48
C LYS A 71 -1.85 -10.34 12.75
N THR A 72 -1.69 -9.72 11.59
CA THR A 72 -2.82 -9.39 10.71
C THR A 72 -3.41 -10.66 10.07
N PRO A 73 -4.65 -10.62 9.57
CA PRO A 73 -5.22 -11.71 8.77
C PRO A 73 -4.34 -12.12 7.58
N PHE A 74 -3.74 -11.16 6.89
CA PHE A 74 -2.77 -11.41 5.82
C PHE A 74 -1.56 -12.20 6.32
N GLU A 75 -0.95 -11.79 7.44
CA GLU A 75 0.20 -12.49 8.02
C GLU A 75 -0.15 -13.91 8.49
N LEU A 76 -1.38 -14.12 8.97
CA LEU A 76 -1.86 -15.44 9.36
C LEU A 76 -2.05 -16.34 8.14
N LEU A 77 -2.67 -15.86 7.05
CA LEU A 77 -2.76 -16.58 5.79
C LEU A 77 -1.38 -16.99 5.28
N GLN A 78 -0.41 -16.06 5.29
CA GLN A 78 0.97 -16.36 4.89
C GLN A 78 1.62 -17.45 5.74
N SER A 79 1.31 -17.50 7.03
CA SER A 79 1.85 -18.52 7.94
C SER A 79 1.22 -19.91 7.79
N MET A 80 0.11 -20.07 7.04
CA MET A 80 -0.54 -21.36 6.80
C MET A 80 0.27 -22.30 5.89
N GLY A 81 1.20 -21.75 5.10
CA GLY A 81 2.00 -22.51 4.13
C GLY A 81 1.28 -22.81 2.82
N ASP A 82 2.05 -22.88 1.73
CA ASP A 82 1.52 -22.85 0.36
C ASP A 82 0.60 -24.04 0.04
N GLN A 83 0.89 -25.25 0.55
CA GLN A 83 0.04 -26.42 0.32
C GLN A 83 -1.36 -26.27 0.91
N ARG A 84 -1.48 -25.62 2.08
CA ARG A 84 -2.80 -25.38 2.70
C ARG A 84 -3.56 -24.31 1.92
N VAL A 85 -2.87 -23.27 1.47
CA VAL A 85 -3.42 -22.24 0.59
C VAL A 85 -3.86 -22.84 -0.76
N ASP A 86 -3.11 -23.79 -1.34
CA ASP A 86 -3.50 -24.54 -2.55
C ASP A 86 -4.83 -25.30 -2.35
N ARG A 87 -4.99 -25.95 -1.20
CA ARG A 87 -6.23 -26.65 -0.86
C ARG A 87 -7.41 -25.68 -0.75
N LEU A 88 -7.22 -24.55 -0.05
CA LEU A 88 -8.24 -23.50 0.08
C LEU A 88 -8.68 -22.98 -1.30
N GLU A 89 -7.73 -22.66 -2.18
CA GLU A 89 -8.02 -22.17 -3.52
C GLU A 89 -8.78 -23.18 -4.37
N ARG A 90 -8.37 -24.46 -4.36
CA ARG A 90 -9.06 -25.50 -5.11
C ARG A 90 -10.52 -25.66 -4.70
N ILE A 91 -10.80 -25.60 -3.39
CA ILE A 91 -12.17 -25.72 -2.88
C ILE A 91 -12.96 -24.46 -3.22
N ALA A 92 -12.42 -23.27 -2.95
CA ALA A 92 -13.08 -22.01 -3.28
C ALA A 92 -13.35 -21.85 -4.79
N GLN A 93 -12.48 -22.40 -5.66
CA GLN A 93 -12.74 -22.45 -7.10
C GLN A 93 -13.94 -23.33 -7.45
N GLN A 94 -14.10 -24.47 -6.79
CA GLN A 94 -15.28 -25.32 -6.95
C GLN A 94 -16.55 -24.62 -6.46
N GLU A 95 -16.46 -23.91 -5.32
CA GLU A 95 -17.59 -23.15 -4.78
C GLU A 95 -17.97 -21.97 -5.67
N LEU A 96 -17.01 -21.31 -6.30
CA LEU A 96 -17.26 -20.27 -7.31
C LEU A 96 -17.99 -20.82 -8.53
N GLU A 97 -17.61 -22.02 -9.00
CA GLU A 97 -18.34 -22.70 -10.08
C GLU A 97 -19.79 -23.02 -9.67
N ASN A 98 -20.00 -23.50 -8.45
CA ASN A 98 -21.33 -23.74 -7.91
C ASN A 98 -22.16 -22.44 -7.85
N GLU A 99 -21.56 -21.34 -7.40
CA GLU A 99 -22.20 -20.03 -7.31
C GLU A 99 -22.61 -19.48 -8.69
N ARG A 100 -21.72 -19.61 -9.69
CA ARG A 100 -21.98 -19.26 -11.10
C ARG A 100 -23.06 -20.13 -11.75
N ASN A 101 -23.16 -21.39 -11.35
CA ASN A 101 -24.21 -22.29 -11.84
C ASN A 101 -25.58 -22.00 -11.18
N ALA A 102 -25.58 -21.52 -9.94
CA ALA A 102 -26.80 -21.19 -9.19
C ALA A 102 -27.48 -19.89 -9.64
N GLY A 103 -26.75 -18.97 -10.27
CA GLY A 103 -27.29 -17.71 -10.74
C GLY A 103 -26.36 -16.96 -11.68
N ARG A 104 -26.92 -16.02 -12.45
CA ARG A 104 -26.15 -15.15 -13.35
C ARG A 104 -25.95 -13.79 -12.70
N ASN A 105 -24.97 -13.71 -11.81
CA ASN A 105 -24.52 -12.44 -11.23
C ASN A 105 -23.33 -11.90 -12.01
N GLU A 106 -23.07 -10.60 -11.89
CA GLU A 106 -21.88 -9.97 -12.45
C GLU A 106 -20.67 -10.11 -11.51
N GLN A 107 -20.92 -10.23 -10.21
CA GLN A 107 -19.91 -10.41 -9.17
C GLN A 107 -20.31 -11.56 -8.25
N TYR A 108 -19.31 -12.25 -7.72
CA TYR A 108 -19.47 -13.47 -6.95
C TYR A 108 -18.66 -13.40 -5.66
N TYR A 109 -19.23 -13.92 -4.58
CA TYR A 109 -18.56 -13.94 -3.27
C TYR A 109 -17.24 -14.71 -3.32
N TRP A 110 -17.25 -15.91 -3.92
CA TRP A 110 -16.06 -16.76 -3.97
C TRP A 110 -14.96 -16.21 -4.89
N GLU A 111 -15.30 -15.33 -5.83
CA GLU A 111 -14.32 -14.65 -6.68
C GLU A 111 -13.51 -13.64 -5.87
N GLU A 112 -14.17 -12.82 -5.05
CA GLU A 112 -13.51 -11.87 -4.14
C GLU A 112 -12.78 -12.60 -3.00
N TRP A 113 -13.35 -13.69 -2.50
CA TRP A 113 -12.69 -14.56 -1.51
C TRP A 113 -11.39 -15.16 -2.03
N LEU A 114 -11.38 -15.65 -3.26
CA LEU A 114 -10.17 -16.15 -3.92
C LEU A 114 -9.10 -15.06 -4.06
N LYS A 115 -9.47 -13.80 -4.33
CA LYS A 115 -8.50 -12.70 -4.40
C LYS A 115 -7.79 -12.48 -3.06
N VAL A 116 -8.53 -12.51 -1.94
CA VAL A 116 -7.95 -12.36 -0.59
C VAL A 116 -6.97 -13.50 -0.27
N VAL A 117 -7.33 -14.75 -0.58
CA VAL A 117 -6.44 -15.88 -0.29
C VAL A 117 -5.22 -15.89 -1.21
N LYS A 118 -5.41 -15.61 -2.52
CA LYS A 118 -4.30 -15.53 -3.48
C LYS A 118 -3.32 -14.40 -3.16
N SER A 119 -3.79 -13.28 -2.63
CA SER A 119 -2.89 -12.17 -2.27
C SER A 119 -1.87 -12.57 -1.20
N SER A 120 -2.20 -13.53 -0.33
CA SER A 120 -1.24 -14.05 0.66
C SER A 120 -0.01 -14.70 0.02
N ARG A 121 -0.09 -15.15 -1.24
CA ARG A 121 1.07 -15.70 -1.96
C ARG A 121 2.06 -14.66 -2.45
N CYS A 122 1.71 -13.39 -2.36
CA CYS A 122 2.60 -12.33 -2.80
C CYS A 122 3.80 -12.27 -1.84
N SER A 123 4.91 -12.86 -2.29
CA SER A 123 6.12 -13.10 -1.52
C SER A 123 7.10 -11.93 -1.52
N SER A 124 6.80 -10.88 -2.30
CA SER A 124 7.61 -9.67 -2.40
C SER A 124 6.72 -8.44 -2.31
N THR A 125 7.31 -7.37 -1.80
CA THR A 125 6.72 -6.04 -1.77
C THR A 125 7.42 -5.15 -2.78
N SER A 126 6.71 -4.12 -3.21
CA SER A 126 7.30 -2.94 -3.81
C SER A 126 7.31 -1.86 -2.74
N ARG A 127 8.41 -1.10 -2.69
CA ARG A 127 8.63 -0.06 -1.71
C ARG A 127 8.51 1.31 -2.38
N GLY A 128 7.74 2.19 -1.74
CA GLY A 128 7.72 3.62 -2.05
C GLY A 128 8.02 4.42 -0.79
N ASP A 129 8.56 5.62 -0.94
CA ASP A 129 9.11 6.40 0.17
C ASP A 129 8.76 7.89 0.06
N SER A 130 8.70 8.55 1.22
CA SER A 130 8.71 10.01 1.39
C SER A 130 9.57 10.33 2.60
N ASN A 131 10.82 10.69 2.36
CA ASN A 131 11.87 10.81 3.38
C ASN A 131 12.53 12.19 3.34
N GLY A 132 13.12 12.61 4.46
CA GLY A 132 13.78 13.91 4.55
C GLY A 132 12.83 15.06 4.25
N ASP A 133 13.27 15.99 3.42
CA ASP A 133 12.46 17.12 2.95
C ASP A 133 12.03 16.93 1.49
N PRO A 134 10.73 16.70 1.22
CA PRO A 134 10.35 15.34 0.90
C PRO A 134 11.00 14.82 -0.39
N HIS A 135 11.99 13.95 -0.25
CA HIS A 135 12.52 13.11 -1.31
C HIS A 135 11.60 11.89 -1.45
N MET A 136 10.92 11.78 -2.58
CA MET A 136 9.96 10.72 -2.86
C MET A 136 10.52 9.68 -3.83
N ARG A 137 10.08 8.44 -3.64
CA ARG A 137 10.34 7.33 -4.55
C ARG A 137 9.05 6.55 -4.78
N THR A 138 8.65 6.41 -6.04
CA THR A 138 7.45 5.63 -6.42
C THR A 138 7.69 4.13 -6.29
N TYR A 139 6.61 3.34 -6.29
CA TYR A 139 6.70 1.88 -6.20
C TYR A 139 7.49 1.25 -7.35
N ASP A 140 7.51 1.89 -8.53
CA ASP A 140 8.25 1.42 -9.70
C ASP A 140 9.65 2.07 -9.82
N GLY A 141 10.07 2.84 -8.80
CA GLY A 141 11.44 3.33 -8.63
C GLY A 141 11.73 4.67 -9.32
N GLU A 142 10.74 5.49 -9.59
CA GLU A 142 10.98 6.89 -10.01
C GLU A 142 11.18 7.78 -8.78
N SER A 143 12.27 8.56 -8.78
CA SER A 143 12.61 9.50 -7.69
C SER A 143 12.32 10.94 -8.10
N PHE A 144 11.84 11.73 -7.13
CA PHE A 144 11.51 13.14 -7.32
C PHE A 144 11.42 13.89 -5.98
N ASP A 145 11.61 15.21 -6.01
CA ASP A 145 11.45 16.05 -4.82
C ASP A 145 10.06 16.69 -4.80
N PHE A 146 9.41 16.67 -3.64
CA PHE A 146 8.06 17.18 -3.46
C PHE A 146 8.02 18.27 -2.40
N GLN A 147 8.58 19.41 -2.75
CA GLN A 147 8.69 20.58 -1.89
C GLN A 147 7.39 21.38 -1.80
N ASN A 148 6.21 20.75 -1.84
CA ASN A 148 4.92 21.41 -1.64
C ASN A 148 4.52 21.43 -0.16
N ALA A 149 3.59 22.31 0.22
CA ALA A 149 2.91 22.30 1.52
C ALA A 149 1.41 22.03 1.33
N GLY A 150 0.80 21.43 2.35
CA GLY A 150 -0.61 21.03 2.35
C GLY A 150 -0.83 19.54 2.55
N ASP A 151 -2.09 19.14 2.49
CA ASP A 151 -2.50 17.73 2.59
C ASP A 151 -2.49 17.08 1.20
N TYR A 152 -1.85 15.92 1.07
CA TYR A 152 -1.75 15.17 -0.18
C TYR A 152 -2.04 13.69 0.02
N LEU A 153 -2.62 13.06 -1.01
CA LEU A 153 -2.72 11.62 -1.09
C LEU A 153 -1.34 11.02 -1.40
N LEU A 154 -0.71 10.41 -0.41
CA LEU A 154 0.55 9.70 -0.63
C LEU A 154 0.29 8.43 -1.46
N THR A 155 -0.68 7.62 -1.04
CA THR A 155 -1.06 6.39 -1.75
C THR A 155 -2.44 5.90 -1.30
N ALA A 156 -3.18 5.21 -2.17
CA ALA A 156 -4.38 4.46 -1.84
C ALA A 156 -4.60 3.29 -2.79
N SER A 157 -5.27 2.23 -2.32
CA SER A 157 -5.85 1.20 -3.19
C SER A 157 -7.12 1.72 -3.86
N SER A 158 -7.53 1.07 -4.95
CA SER A 158 -8.74 1.41 -5.71
C SER A 158 -10.03 1.35 -4.87
N ASP A 159 -10.08 0.46 -3.87
CA ASP A 159 -11.18 0.29 -2.93
C ASP A 159 -11.08 1.19 -1.67
N ASN A 160 -10.02 2.00 -1.57
CA ASN A 160 -9.67 2.86 -0.44
C ASN A 160 -9.58 2.16 0.93
N ARG A 161 -9.52 0.82 0.99
CA ARG A 161 -9.29 0.08 2.26
C ARG A 161 -7.86 0.21 2.75
N PHE A 162 -6.95 0.51 1.83
CA PHE A 162 -5.63 1.03 2.10
C PHE A 162 -5.57 2.48 1.62
N MET A 163 -5.28 3.43 2.51
CA MET A 163 -5.03 4.82 2.14
C MET A 163 -4.09 5.47 3.14
N ILE A 164 -3.16 6.26 2.64
CA ILE A 164 -2.22 7.09 3.40
C ILE A 164 -2.25 8.49 2.80
N GLN A 165 -2.48 9.48 3.66
CA GLN A 165 -2.36 10.90 3.37
C GLN A 165 -1.15 11.46 4.12
N THR A 166 -0.37 12.30 3.47
CA THR A 166 0.76 13.00 4.09
C THR A 166 0.44 14.50 4.17
N GLN A 167 0.81 15.13 5.28
CA GLN A 167 0.71 16.56 5.46
C GLN A 167 2.11 17.16 5.39
N GLN A 168 2.34 17.95 4.34
CA GLN A 168 3.60 18.64 4.12
C GLN A 168 3.55 20.03 4.73
N VAL A 169 4.47 20.33 5.65
CA VAL A 169 4.54 21.60 6.40
C VAL A 169 5.74 22.42 5.97
N ARG A 170 5.61 23.75 5.87
CA ARG A 170 6.75 24.61 5.51
C ARG A 170 7.76 24.69 6.64
N LEU A 171 9.02 24.42 6.32
CA LEU A 171 10.15 24.80 7.16
C LEU A 171 10.55 26.25 6.87
N ASN A 172 10.63 26.60 5.59
CA ASN A 172 10.95 27.94 5.11
C ASN A 172 10.28 28.17 3.74
N LYS A 173 10.68 29.24 3.04
CA LYS A 173 10.12 29.64 1.74
C LYS A 173 10.31 28.62 0.61
N SER A 174 11.30 27.74 0.71
CA SER A 174 11.64 26.77 -0.35
C SER A 174 11.48 25.31 0.08
N ILE A 175 11.54 25.03 1.38
CA ILE A 175 11.61 23.67 1.91
C ILE A 175 10.35 23.33 2.72
N SER A 176 9.76 22.17 2.46
CA SER A 176 8.73 21.56 3.30
C SER A 176 9.25 20.30 4.00
N LEU A 177 8.49 19.77 4.95
CA LEU A 177 8.80 18.53 5.68
C LEU A 177 7.53 17.69 5.80
N ASN A 178 7.69 16.36 5.89
CA ASN A 178 6.60 15.48 6.31
C ASN A 178 6.26 15.76 7.78
N GLY A 179 5.19 16.54 8.02
CA GLY A 179 4.81 17.00 9.34
C GLY A 179 3.91 16.01 10.08
N ALA A 180 2.90 15.48 9.39
CA ALA A 180 1.90 14.54 9.93
C ALA A 180 1.50 13.49 8.90
N VAL A 181 0.91 12.38 9.36
CA VAL A 181 0.37 11.32 8.50
C VAL A 181 -1.00 10.86 8.97
N SER A 182 -1.93 10.67 8.03
CA SER A 182 -3.28 10.12 8.28
C SER A 182 -3.48 8.87 7.44
N MET A 183 -4.09 7.83 8.02
CA MET A 183 -4.19 6.49 7.45
C MET A 183 -5.61 5.95 7.61
N ASN A 184 -6.13 5.35 6.54
CA ASN A 184 -7.29 4.46 6.62
C ASN A 184 -6.79 3.01 6.63
N VAL A 185 -6.89 2.34 7.78
CA VAL A 185 -6.51 0.95 8.00
C VAL A 185 -7.74 0.05 7.94
N ASN A 186 -8.19 -0.27 6.73
CA ASN A 186 -9.37 -1.11 6.47
C ASN A 186 -10.64 -0.62 7.19
N GLY A 187 -10.78 0.70 7.36
CA GLY A 187 -11.87 1.37 8.06
C GLY A 187 -11.43 2.09 9.34
N ASP A 188 -10.37 1.63 10.00
CA ASP A 188 -9.82 2.33 11.17
C ASP A 188 -9.08 3.60 10.74
N GLN A 189 -9.47 4.74 11.29
CA GLN A 189 -8.77 6.01 11.07
C GLN A 189 -7.63 6.13 12.06
N VAL A 190 -6.40 6.23 11.56
CA VAL A 190 -5.19 6.38 12.37
C VAL A 190 -4.44 7.62 11.88
N GLU A 191 -4.30 8.61 12.74
CA GLU A 191 -3.50 9.82 12.47
C GLU A 191 -2.33 9.87 13.43
N MET A 192 -1.14 10.23 12.94
CA MET A 192 -0.02 10.67 13.76
C MET A 192 0.11 12.18 13.57
N LEU A 193 -0.15 12.93 14.65
CA LEU A 193 -0.17 14.40 14.62
C LEU A 193 1.20 14.99 14.28
N SER A 194 1.19 16.29 13.95
CA SER A 194 2.38 17.07 13.64
C SER A 194 3.46 16.92 14.71
N ILE A 195 4.63 16.38 14.31
CA ILE A 195 5.70 16.03 15.26
C ILE A 195 6.40 17.27 15.83
N ASP A 196 6.52 18.35 15.04
CA ASP A 196 7.19 19.59 15.47
C ASP A 196 6.28 20.39 16.43
N GLU A 197 4.97 20.46 16.17
CA GLU A 197 4.00 21.16 17.02
C GLU A 197 3.87 20.56 18.41
N HIS A 198 4.15 19.26 18.55
CA HIS A 198 4.05 18.53 19.82
C HIS A 198 5.42 18.28 20.47
N ASN A 199 6.41 19.12 20.16
CA ASN A 199 7.76 19.05 20.74
C ASN A 199 8.42 17.65 20.63
N GLY A 200 8.08 16.88 19.60
CA GLY A 200 8.61 15.53 19.37
C GLY A 200 7.86 14.41 20.06
N GLU A 201 6.75 14.70 20.72
CA GLU A 201 5.83 13.66 21.18
C GLU A 201 5.01 13.12 20.01
N ILE A 202 5.06 11.79 19.84
CA ILE A 202 4.23 11.12 18.84
C ILE A 202 2.85 10.94 19.44
N ILE A 203 1.85 11.63 18.88
CA ILE A 203 0.46 11.51 19.31
C ILE A 203 -0.33 10.79 18.23
N PHE A 204 -0.86 9.62 18.56
CA PHE A 204 -1.82 8.92 17.72
C PHE A 204 -3.23 9.46 17.98
N VAL A 205 -4.03 9.61 16.93
CA VAL A 205 -5.49 9.74 16.99
C VAL A 205 -6.09 8.53 16.28
N ILE A 206 -6.70 7.62 17.05
CA ILE A 206 -7.26 6.37 16.54
C ILE A 206 -8.77 6.41 16.70
N ASN A 207 -9.50 6.43 15.59
CA ASN A 207 -10.97 6.53 15.57
C ASN A 207 -11.49 7.67 16.46
N GLY A 208 -10.78 8.80 16.46
CA GLY A 208 -11.10 10.00 17.26
C GLY A 208 -10.54 10.01 18.69
N GLN A 209 -9.91 8.92 19.16
CA GLN A 209 -9.31 8.84 20.48
C GLN A 209 -7.81 9.13 20.44
N GLN A 210 -7.35 10.10 21.24
CA GLN A 210 -5.92 10.40 21.35
C GLN A 210 -5.18 9.40 22.24
N MET A 211 -4.00 8.98 21.78
CA MET A 211 -3.07 8.10 22.47
C MET A 211 -1.65 8.66 22.34
N PRO A 212 -1.17 9.43 23.33
CA PRO A 212 0.16 10.00 23.29
C PRO A 212 1.25 8.95 23.60
N ASN A 213 2.39 9.08 22.93
CA ASN A 213 3.65 8.38 23.21
C ASN A 213 3.53 6.84 23.28
N VAL A 214 2.71 6.25 22.40
CA VAL A 214 2.56 4.80 22.32
C VAL A 214 3.85 4.17 21.85
N LYS A 215 4.54 3.43 22.73
CA LYS A 215 5.81 2.73 22.44
C LYS A 215 5.66 1.23 22.64
N SER A 216 4.55 0.68 22.17
CA SER A 216 4.18 -0.73 22.31
C SER A 216 3.37 -1.19 21.12
N ASN A 217 3.28 -2.50 20.92
CA ASN A 217 2.39 -3.09 19.93
C ASN A 217 0.93 -2.92 20.36
N PHE A 218 0.04 -2.69 19.38
CA PHE A 218 -1.40 -2.69 19.58
C PHE A 218 -2.12 -3.14 18.31
N VAL A 219 -3.35 -3.61 18.48
CA VAL A 219 -4.19 -4.13 17.39
C VAL A 219 -5.32 -3.16 17.10
N LEU A 220 -5.70 -3.07 15.83
CA LEU A 220 -6.80 -2.21 15.37
C LEU A 220 -8.08 -3.06 15.16
N PRO A 221 -9.27 -2.52 15.46
CA PRO A 221 -10.54 -3.22 15.33
C PRO A 221 -10.75 -3.90 13.97
N GLN A 222 -10.43 -3.23 12.88
CA GLN A 222 -10.61 -3.69 11.50
C GLN A 222 -9.45 -4.56 10.97
N GLY A 223 -8.69 -5.19 11.87
CA GLY A 223 -7.74 -6.26 11.51
C GLY A 223 -6.30 -5.79 11.30
N GLY A 224 -6.06 -4.47 11.34
CA GLY A 224 -4.72 -3.90 11.32
C GLY A 224 -3.94 -4.13 12.62
N VAL A 225 -2.62 -3.95 12.54
CA VAL A 225 -1.71 -4.04 13.69
C VAL A 225 -0.71 -2.90 13.61
N VAL A 226 -0.41 -2.27 14.75
CA VAL A 226 0.69 -1.32 14.88
C VAL A 226 1.74 -1.91 15.78
N THR A 227 2.99 -1.91 15.33
CA THR A 227 4.14 -2.39 16.09
C THR A 227 5.12 -1.26 16.34
N TYR A 228 5.87 -1.35 17.44
CA TYR A 228 6.93 -0.40 17.77
C TYR A 228 8.25 -1.13 18.02
N ALA A 229 9.24 -0.85 17.19
CA ALA A 229 10.58 -1.41 17.30
C ALA A 229 11.61 -0.44 16.72
N ASN A 230 12.84 -0.45 17.24
CA ASN A 230 13.95 0.37 16.73
C ASN A 230 13.59 1.87 16.58
N ASN A 231 12.82 2.42 17.52
CA ASN A 231 12.31 3.80 17.51
C ASN A 231 11.43 4.17 16.30
N ALA A 232 10.82 3.19 15.65
CA ALA A 232 9.89 3.40 14.55
C ALA A 232 8.56 2.66 14.80
N HIS A 233 7.48 3.22 14.28
CA HIS A 233 6.17 2.57 14.24
C HIS A 233 5.97 1.90 12.90
N THR A 234 5.48 0.66 12.89
CA THR A 234 5.05 0.00 11.66
C THR A 234 3.58 -0.34 11.75
N VAL A 235 2.78 0.28 10.88
CA VAL A 235 1.35 0.02 10.69
C VAL A 235 1.20 -1.04 9.61
N LYS A 236 0.45 -2.11 9.89
CA LYS A 236 0.23 -3.24 9.00
C LYS A 236 -1.26 -3.39 8.72
N TRP A 237 -1.60 -3.44 7.44
CA TRP A 237 -2.97 -3.63 6.97
C TRP A 237 -3.35 -5.11 6.95
N PRO A 238 -4.63 -5.45 7.14
CA PRO A 238 -5.12 -6.82 7.00
C PRO A 238 -5.10 -7.34 5.54
N THR A 239 -4.78 -6.46 4.58
CA THR A 239 -4.70 -6.73 3.14
C THR A 239 -3.26 -6.90 2.63
N GLY A 240 -2.26 -6.70 3.49
CA GLY A 240 -0.85 -7.01 3.23
C GLY A 240 0.08 -5.80 3.08
N GLU A 241 -0.47 -4.59 2.95
CA GLU A 241 0.31 -3.36 2.95
C GLU A 241 0.89 -3.05 4.33
N GLN A 242 2.03 -2.36 4.36
CA GLN A 242 2.69 -1.90 5.57
C GLN A 242 3.26 -0.51 5.39
N MET A 243 3.29 0.27 6.46
CA MET A 243 3.93 1.57 6.49
C MET A 243 4.79 1.67 7.74
N LYS A 244 6.06 2.01 7.57
CA LYS A 244 6.97 2.37 8.64
C LYS A 244 7.07 3.90 8.73
N VAL A 245 6.94 4.40 9.95
CA VAL A 245 7.08 5.81 10.31
C VAL A 245 8.23 5.95 11.28
N SER A 246 9.27 6.68 10.88
CA SER A 246 10.43 7.01 11.71
C SER A 246 10.48 8.51 11.96
N VAL A 247 11.07 8.94 13.08
CA VAL A 247 11.25 10.37 13.37
C VAL A 247 12.71 10.73 13.22
N ARG A 248 13.02 11.73 12.38
CA ARG A 248 14.35 12.34 12.31
C ARG A 248 14.35 13.69 13.03
N LYS A 249 15.49 13.99 13.67
CA LYS A 249 15.71 15.25 14.38
C LYS A 249 16.92 15.95 13.79
N PHE A 250 16.83 17.25 13.58
CA PHE A 250 17.92 18.07 13.05
C PHE A 250 17.71 19.52 13.49
N GLN A 251 18.77 20.22 13.89
CA GLN A 251 18.72 21.65 14.23
C GLN A 251 17.53 22.09 15.13
N GLY A 252 17.09 21.24 16.08
CA GLY A 252 15.94 21.52 16.94
C GLY A 252 14.56 21.37 16.29
N LYS A 253 14.51 20.85 15.07
CA LYS A 253 13.33 20.48 14.28
C LYS A 253 13.19 18.98 14.11
N GLN A 254 11.98 18.54 13.75
CA GLN A 254 11.63 17.14 13.59
C GLN A 254 10.75 16.92 12.36
N LEU A 255 10.88 15.73 11.77
CA LEU A 255 10.09 15.29 10.62
C LEU A 255 9.79 13.79 10.70
N TYR A 256 8.80 13.35 9.94
CA TYR A 256 8.57 11.93 9.69
C TYR A 256 9.25 11.44 8.40
N ASP A 257 9.94 10.31 8.49
CA ASP A 257 10.32 9.51 7.33
C ASP A 257 9.27 8.40 7.15
N LEU A 258 8.74 8.30 5.93
CA LEU A 258 7.64 7.40 5.58
C LEU A 258 8.14 6.38 4.57
N ALA A 259 8.14 5.10 4.95
CA ALA A 259 8.43 4.00 4.04
C ALA A 259 7.20 3.09 3.91
N VAL A 260 6.71 2.91 2.69
CA VAL A 260 5.49 2.19 2.39
C VAL A 260 5.81 0.95 1.56
N ASN A 261 5.34 -0.20 2.03
CA ASN A 261 5.49 -1.48 1.35
C ASN A 261 4.11 -2.00 0.93
N VAL A 262 3.94 -2.27 -0.37
CA VAL A 262 2.71 -2.84 -0.92
C VAL A 262 2.99 -4.19 -1.59
N PRO A 263 2.05 -5.15 -1.60
CA PRO A 263 2.20 -6.40 -2.34
C PRO A 263 2.53 -6.16 -3.81
N LYS A 264 3.69 -6.66 -4.29
CA LYS A 264 4.16 -6.46 -5.67
C LYS A 264 3.24 -7.01 -6.77
N CYS A 265 2.36 -7.94 -6.39
CA CYS A 265 1.39 -8.57 -7.28
C CYS A 265 0.13 -7.72 -7.54
N ARG A 266 0.02 -6.54 -6.91
CA ARG A 266 -1.12 -5.63 -7.03
C ARG A 266 -0.68 -4.33 -7.69
N SER A 267 -1.43 -3.89 -8.69
CA SER A 267 -1.19 -2.64 -9.42
C SER A 267 -2.41 -1.71 -9.38
N ASP A 268 -3.22 -1.82 -8.32
CA ASP A 268 -4.44 -1.04 -8.13
C ASP A 268 -4.22 0.17 -7.20
N TYR A 269 -2.96 0.61 -7.08
CA TYR A 269 -2.56 1.74 -6.28
C TYR A 269 -2.61 3.05 -7.09
N ARG A 270 -2.73 4.16 -6.38
CA ARG A 270 -2.69 5.52 -6.92
C ARG A 270 -2.22 6.48 -5.85
N GLY A 271 -1.66 7.61 -6.25
CA GLY A 271 -1.17 8.65 -5.34
C GLY A 271 0.20 9.14 -5.80
N LEU A 272 0.85 9.94 -4.95
CA LEU A 272 2.21 10.43 -5.21
C LEU A 272 3.23 9.30 -5.41
N LEU A 273 3.00 8.11 -4.84
CA LEU A 273 3.89 6.94 -4.96
C LEU A 273 3.61 6.06 -6.19
N GLY A 274 2.74 6.47 -7.11
CA GLY A 274 2.51 5.73 -8.35
C GLY A 274 1.51 4.57 -8.25
N ASN A 275 1.55 3.67 -9.23
CA ASN A 275 0.53 2.64 -9.42
C ASN A 275 0.99 1.19 -9.16
N ASN A 276 2.31 0.96 -9.05
CA ASN A 276 2.92 -0.35 -8.82
C ASN A 276 2.65 -1.36 -9.95
N ASP A 277 2.71 -0.94 -11.22
CA ASP A 277 2.51 -1.80 -12.39
C ASP A 277 3.82 -2.43 -12.91
N GLY A 278 4.95 -2.14 -12.26
CA GLY A 278 6.27 -2.61 -12.62
C GLY A 278 6.94 -1.80 -13.72
N VAL A 279 6.34 -0.68 -14.15
CA VAL A 279 6.84 0.19 -15.22
C VAL A 279 7.06 1.59 -14.66
N ARG A 280 8.21 2.19 -14.97
CA ARG A 280 8.55 3.58 -14.62
C ARG A 280 7.72 4.58 -15.45
N ASN A 281 6.44 4.67 -15.16
CA ASN A 281 5.46 5.56 -15.78
C ASN A 281 4.54 6.24 -14.75
N ASP A 282 5.01 6.34 -13.51
CA ASP A 282 4.26 6.82 -12.36
C ASP A 282 4.10 8.34 -12.37
N LEU A 283 5.11 9.06 -12.86
CA LEU A 283 5.15 10.54 -12.86
C LEU A 283 4.43 11.14 -14.07
N VAL A 284 3.13 10.86 -14.17
CA VAL A 284 2.25 11.35 -15.24
C VAL A 284 1.13 12.19 -14.65
N ALA A 285 0.99 13.40 -15.17
CA ALA A 285 -0.16 14.25 -14.94
C ALA A 285 -1.19 14.13 -16.06
N ARG A 286 -2.44 14.50 -15.76
CA ARG A 286 -3.52 14.56 -16.73
C ARG A 286 -4.16 15.92 -16.71
N ASP A 287 -4.31 16.50 -17.90
CA ASP A 287 -5.05 17.74 -18.05
C ASP A 287 -6.52 17.53 -17.62
N PRO A 288 -7.04 18.33 -16.68
CA PRO A 288 -8.36 18.09 -16.10
C PRO A 288 -9.52 18.32 -17.08
N VAL A 289 -9.29 19.03 -18.19
CA VAL A 289 -10.31 19.37 -19.20
C VAL A 289 -10.34 18.34 -20.31
N THR A 290 -9.17 17.98 -20.84
CA THR A 290 -9.02 17.13 -22.02
C THR A 290 -8.71 15.67 -21.67
N GLY A 291 -8.24 15.40 -20.45
CA GLY A 291 -7.76 14.08 -20.01
C GLY A 291 -6.42 13.66 -20.63
N SER A 292 -5.79 14.54 -21.41
CA SER A 292 -4.52 14.27 -22.09
C SER A 292 -3.39 14.10 -21.07
N GLU A 293 -2.46 13.19 -21.36
CA GLU A 293 -1.29 12.97 -20.50
C GLU A 293 -0.28 14.11 -20.66
N ILE A 294 0.15 14.64 -19.53
CA ILE A 294 1.26 15.56 -19.37
C ILE A 294 2.37 14.75 -18.69
N ARG A 295 3.47 14.54 -19.40
CA ARG A 295 4.57 13.68 -18.96
C ARG A 295 5.73 14.51 -18.44
N ARG A 296 6.42 13.97 -17.44
CA ARG A 296 7.71 14.48 -16.98
C ARG A 296 8.69 14.59 -18.15
N GLY A 297 9.42 15.70 -18.21
CA GLY A 297 10.47 15.93 -19.21
C GLY A 297 11.72 15.09 -18.95
N GLU A 298 12.72 15.21 -19.84
CA GLU A 298 14.03 14.61 -19.59
C GLU A 298 14.78 15.36 -18.50
N VAL A 299 15.16 14.64 -17.45
CA VAL A 299 15.97 15.14 -16.34
C VAL A 299 17.36 14.52 -16.43
N SER A 300 18.40 15.31 -16.14
CA SER A 300 19.74 14.73 -16.11
C SER A 300 19.91 13.79 -14.93
N THR A 301 20.54 12.66 -15.19
CA THR A 301 20.86 11.62 -14.21
C THR A 301 22.37 11.37 -14.11
N THR A 302 23.18 12.17 -14.81
CA THR A 302 24.63 11.97 -14.80
C THR A 302 25.24 12.55 -13.53
N TYR A 303 26.29 11.90 -13.04
CA TYR A 303 27.01 12.38 -11.85
C TYR A 303 27.51 13.82 -12.04
N GLU A 304 28.01 14.17 -13.22
CA GLU A 304 28.57 15.49 -13.50
C GLU A 304 27.50 16.60 -13.48
N ASP A 305 26.29 16.29 -13.95
CA ASP A 305 25.18 17.25 -13.96
C ASP A 305 24.52 17.41 -12.59
N ILE A 306 24.65 16.42 -11.70
CA ILE A 306 24.04 16.44 -10.37
C ILE A 306 25.04 16.94 -9.31
N PHE A 307 26.23 16.33 -9.26
CA PHE A 307 27.22 16.57 -8.20
C PHE A 307 28.48 17.29 -8.71
N GLY A 308 28.77 17.23 -10.01
CA GLY A 308 29.95 17.82 -10.63
C GLY A 308 29.84 19.33 -10.89
N GLU A 309 30.78 19.88 -11.64
CA GLU A 309 30.81 21.31 -12.00
C GLU A 309 29.64 21.68 -12.91
N ASN A 310 29.18 20.75 -13.76
CA ASN A 310 28.10 21.01 -14.73
C ASN A 310 26.72 21.22 -14.09
N ARG A 311 26.55 20.96 -12.78
CA ARG A 311 25.31 21.27 -12.05
C ARG A 311 24.91 22.74 -12.09
N ARG A 312 25.86 23.65 -12.31
CA ARG A 312 25.63 25.10 -12.44
C ARG A 312 25.45 25.56 -13.89
N ASN A 313 25.44 24.63 -14.84
CA ASN A 313 25.21 24.95 -16.24
C ASN A 313 23.76 25.44 -16.42
N PRO A 314 23.53 26.59 -17.08
CA PRO A 314 22.18 27.14 -17.26
C PRO A 314 21.18 26.16 -17.89
N VAL A 315 21.63 25.29 -18.80
CA VAL A 315 20.76 24.29 -19.45
C VAL A 315 20.39 23.16 -18.50
N VAL A 316 21.31 22.73 -17.63
CA VAL A 316 21.05 21.70 -16.62
C VAL A 316 20.08 22.25 -15.57
N MET A 317 20.33 23.47 -15.09
CA MET A 317 19.47 24.15 -14.13
C MET A 317 18.07 24.44 -14.67
N ASP A 318 17.94 24.86 -15.94
CA ASP A 318 16.64 25.10 -16.57
C ASP A 318 15.80 23.81 -16.64
N ARG A 319 16.42 22.68 -17.03
CA ARG A 319 15.74 21.37 -17.02
C ARG A 319 15.31 20.94 -15.62
N ALA A 320 16.19 21.07 -14.63
CA ALA A 320 15.88 20.74 -13.24
C ALA A 320 14.73 21.61 -12.71
N THR A 321 14.74 22.90 -13.03
CA THR A 321 13.67 23.83 -12.64
C THR A 321 12.34 23.47 -13.29
N GLN A 322 12.33 23.20 -14.59
CA GLN A 322 11.12 22.77 -15.31
C GLN A 322 10.54 21.47 -14.74
N ASP A 323 11.41 20.54 -14.38
CA ASP A 323 11.01 19.29 -13.73
C ASP A 323 10.35 19.54 -12.37
N LEU A 324 10.99 20.33 -11.50
CA LEU A 324 10.46 20.66 -10.18
C LEU A 324 9.14 21.46 -10.26
N VAL A 325 8.97 22.30 -11.29
CA VAL A 325 7.70 22.98 -11.58
C VAL A 325 6.62 21.97 -12.00
N PHE A 326 6.94 21.02 -12.88
CA PHE A 326 6.02 19.95 -13.26
C PHE A 326 5.60 19.12 -12.03
N LEU A 327 6.56 18.70 -11.21
CA LEU A 327 6.31 17.87 -10.02
C LEU A 327 5.43 18.60 -8.99
N SER A 328 5.73 19.87 -8.72
CA SER A 328 4.98 20.66 -7.74
C SER A 328 3.59 21.05 -8.22
N ARG A 329 3.42 21.47 -9.48
CA ARG A 329 2.16 22.05 -9.98
C ARG A 329 1.32 21.06 -10.77
N GLU A 330 1.88 20.38 -11.76
CA GLU A 330 1.11 19.51 -12.66
C GLU A 330 0.85 18.15 -12.00
N TYR A 331 1.90 17.47 -11.55
CA TYR A 331 1.77 16.16 -10.91
C TYR A 331 1.15 16.27 -9.51
N GLY A 332 1.67 17.17 -8.67
CA GLY A 332 1.23 17.36 -7.30
C GLY A 332 -0.23 17.76 -7.14
N SER A 333 -0.77 18.61 -8.03
CA SER A 333 -2.15 19.10 -7.93
C SER A 333 -3.20 17.99 -8.09
N GLN A 334 -2.88 16.90 -8.80
CA GLN A 334 -3.79 15.76 -8.96
C GLN A 334 -4.04 15.01 -7.65
N PHE A 335 -3.09 15.09 -6.72
CA PHE A 335 -3.12 14.38 -5.45
C PHE A 335 -3.30 15.34 -4.27
N GLN A 336 -3.49 16.63 -4.54
CA GLN A 336 -3.87 17.62 -3.54
C GLN A 336 -5.24 17.27 -2.95
N LEU A 337 -5.33 17.33 -1.63
CA LEU A 337 -6.57 17.09 -0.92
C LEU A 337 -7.30 18.40 -0.61
N ASP A 338 -8.62 18.32 -0.61
CA ASP A 338 -9.55 19.38 -0.23
C ASP A 338 -10.16 19.10 1.16
N SER A 339 -10.97 20.04 1.66
CA SER A 339 -11.63 19.90 2.96
C SER A 339 -12.59 18.69 3.09
N LEU A 340 -13.00 18.08 1.98
CA LEU A 340 -13.89 16.92 1.93
C LEU A 340 -13.12 15.59 1.89
N SER A 341 -11.95 15.58 1.26
CA SER A 341 -11.11 14.40 1.05
C SER A 341 -10.02 14.24 2.12
N SER A 342 -9.53 15.34 2.72
CA SER A 342 -8.56 15.26 3.82
C SER A 342 -9.15 14.66 5.09
N THR A 343 -8.43 13.68 5.66
CA THR A 343 -8.78 12.97 6.90
C THR A 343 -8.01 13.47 8.12
N PHE A 344 -7.12 14.46 7.96
CA PHE A 344 -6.41 15.07 9.08
C PHE A 344 -7.36 15.80 10.04
N THR A 345 -7.02 15.78 11.33
CA THR A 345 -7.70 16.58 12.36
C THR A 345 -7.42 18.06 12.12
N ASN A 346 -6.16 18.41 11.86
CA ASN A 346 -5.71 19.77 11.52
C ASN A 346 -5.42 19.85 10.02
N ARG A 347 -6.42 20.17 9.20
CA ARG A 347 -6.31 20.11 7.72
C ARG A 347 -5.53 21.29 7.13
N MET A 348 -4.75 21.03 6.08
CA MET A 348 -4.03 22.04 5.29
C MET A 348 -4.44 21.99 3.81
N THR A 349 -5.72 22.21 3.52
CA THR A 349 -6.30 21.96 2.18
C THR A 349 -6.50 23.22 1.32
N GLU A 350 -6.75 24.38 1.93
CA GLU A 350 -7.07 25.66 1.26
C GLU A 350 -5.95 26.70 1.44
N LEU A 351 -4.71 26.31 1.12
CA LEU A 351 -3.55 27.20 1.24
C LEU A 351 -3.41 28.14 0.03
N PRO A 352 -3.05 29.42 0.25
CA PRO A 352 -2.56 30.30 -0.82
C PRO A 352 -1.33 29.72 -1.53
N ASP A 353 -1.18 30.04 -2.81
CA ASP A 353 -0.08 29.56 -3.67
C ASP A 353 1.30 29.87 -3.08
N GLU A 354 1.45 31.03 -2.42
CA GLU A 354 2.72 31.47 -1.82
C GLU A 354 3.14 30.63 -0.61
N ILE A 355 2.21 29.88 -0.01
CA ILE A 355 2.48 28.93 1.07
C ILE A 355 2.59 27.52 0.49
N ARG A 356 1.68 27.17 -0.44
CA ARG A 356 1.59 25.84 -1.05
C ARG A 356 2.83 25.48 -1.83
N TYR A 357 3.31 26.37 -2.69
CA TYR A 357 4.43 26.10 -3.58
C TYR A 357 5.72 26.73 -3.04
N PRO A 358 6.89 26.14 -3.30
CA PRO A 358 8.15 26.75 -2.92
C PRO A 358 8.36 28.05 -3.70
N GLU A 359 8.88 29.09 -3.03
CA GLU A 359 9.23 30.37 -3.65
C GLU A 359 10.38 30.20 -4.66
N ILE A 360 11.31 29.28 -4.34
CA ILE A 360 12.44 28.91 -5.18
C ILE A 360 12.59 27.39 -5.13
N HIS A 361 12.69 26.77 -6.31
CA HIS A 361 13.08 25.38 -6.46
C HIS A 361 14.60 25.25 -6.29
N LEU A 362 15.02 24.74 -5.13
CA LEU A 362 16.44 24.52 -4.83
C LEU A 362 16.95 23.26 -5.55
N THR A 363 18.25 23.26 -5.84
CA THR A 363 18.98 22.13 -6.41
C THR A 363 20.29 21.94 -5.64
N LEU A 364 21.21 21.11 -6.15
CA LEU A 364 22.58 21.04 -5.61
C LEU A 364 23.50 22.15 -6.19
N ALA A 365 23.01 22.99 -7.10
CA ALA A 365 23.78 24.07 -7.71
C ALA A 365 24.13 25.19 -6.72
N GLU A 366 23.24 25.41 -5.73
CA GLU A 366 23.40 26.40 -4.66
C GLU A 366 24.49 26.02 -3.65
N LEU A 367 24.85 24.74 -3.55
CA LEU A 367 25.88 24.26 -2.63
C LEU A 367 27.28 24.40 -3.24
N ASP A 368 28.27 24.75 -2.44
CA ASP A 368 29.66 24.75 -2.86
C ASP A 368 30.24 23.33 -3.01
N ASP A 369 31.38 23.20 -3.68
CA ASP A 369 31.96 21.88 -3.98
C ASP A 369 32.41 21.13 -2.72
N ALA A 370 32.78 21.86 -1.65
CA ALA A 370 33.18 21.26 -0.39
C ALA A 370 31.97 20.68 0.36
N GLN A 371 30.82 21.38 0.32
CA GLN A 371 29.55 20.90 0.87
C GLN A 371 29.08 19.63 0.14
N ILE A 372 29.19 19.59 -1.20
CA ILE A 372 28.86 18.39 -1.98
C ILE A 372 29.78 17.22 -1.62
N ALA A 373 31.10 17.45 -1.60
CA ALA A 373 32.06 16.40 -1.28
C ALA A 373 31.86 15.84 0.13
N GLU A 374 31.59 16.70 1.11
CA GLU A 374 31.31 16.30 2.49
C GLU A 374 29.97 15.55 2.61
N GLY A 375 28.92 16.02 1.95
CA GLY A 375 27.62 15.34 1.91
C GLY A 375 27.74 13.93 1.32
N LEU A 376 28.44 13.78 0.18
CA LEU A 376 28.68 12.49 -0.46
C LEU A 376 29.49 11.55 0.44
N ARG A 377 30.52 12.08 1.11
CA ARG A 377 31.34 11.31 2.06
C ARG A 377 30.47 10.78 3.20
N ARG A 378 29.67 11.64 3.84
CA ARG A 378 28.78 11.25 4.93
C ARG A 378 27.71 10.26 4.50
N ALA A 379 27.09 10.49 3.34
CA ALA A 379 26.08 9.59 2.80
C ALA A 379 26.65 8.17 2.57
N ARG A 380 27.84 8.08 1.96
CA ARG A 380 28.54 6.79 1.76
C ARG A 380 28.96 6.13 3.07
N GLU A 381 29.45 6.91 4.05
CA GLU A 381 29.78 6.39 5.38
C GLU A 381 28.55 5.88 6.14
N ALA A 382 27.40 6.51 5.95
CA ALA A 382 26.13 6.07 6.50
C ALA A 382 25.53 4.85 5.76
N GLY A 383 26.12 4.44 4.62
CA GLY A 383 25.66 3.31 3.82
C GLY A 383 24.49 3.63 2.89
N VAL A 384 24.28 4.91 2.57
CA VAL A 384 23.25 5.33 1.60
C VAL A 384 23.55 4.73 0.23
N SER A 385 22.52 4.21 -0.43
CA SER A 385 22.64 3.63 -1.77
C SER A 385 22.97 4.71 -2.81
N GLU A 386 23.62 4.36 -3.93
CA GLU A 386 23.97 5.35 -4.98
C GLU A 386 22.74 6.07 -5.56
N GLU A 387 21.60 5.38 -5.63
CA GLU A 387 20.32 5.92 -6.10
C GLU A 387 19.65 6.90 -5.10
N ASP A 388 20.05 6.87 -3.82
CA ASP A 388 19.55 7.79 -2.78
C ASP A 388 20.54 8.90 -2.41
N LEU A 389 21.72 8.94 -3.05
CA LEU A 389 22.75 9.93 -2.72
C LEU A 389 22.28 11.36 -2.93
N PHE A 390 21.47 11.61 -3.96
CA PHE A 390 20.97 12.96 -4.24
C PHE A 390 20.23 13.53 -3.03
N GLY A 391 19.22 12.80 -2.53
CA GLY A 391 18.42 13.26 -1.39
C GLY A 391 19.26 13.39 -0.12
N ALA A 392 20.17 12.45 0.14
CA ALA A 392 21.06 12.54 1.30
C ALA A 392 22.00 13.76 1.26
N VAL A 393 22.54 14.11 0.09
CA VAL A 393 23.40 15.28 -0.08
C VAL A 393 22.59 16.57 0.00
N TYR A 394 21.38 16.58 -0.55
CA TYR A 394 20.45 17.70 -0.47
C TYR A 394 20.06 17.97 1.00
N ASP A 395 19.53 16.96 1.71
CA ASP A 395 19.20 16.98 3.14
C ASP A 395 20.37 17.59 3.97
N TYR A 396 21.58 17.06 3.76
CA TYR A 396 22.75 17.50 4.50
C TYR A 396 23.15 18.94 4.16
N GLY A 397 23.22 19.28 2.87
CA GLY A 397 23.73 20.57 2.42
C GLY A 397 22.79 21.74 2.72
N HIS A 398 21.48 21.53 2.58
CA HIS A 398 20.47 22.58 2.75
C HIS A 398 19.88 22.62 4.16
N LEU A 399 19.75 21.47 4.84
CA LEU A 399 19.11 21.37 6.16
C LEU A 399 20.09 20.98 7.28
N GLY A 400 21.32 20.55 6.98
CA GLY A 400 22.22 19.97 7.97
C GLY A 400 21.68 18.67 8.59
N LEU A 401 20.84 17.97 7.84
CA LEU A 401 20.19 16.74 8.25
C LEU A 401 21.12 15.54 7.94
N ASP A 402 21.61 14.85 8.97
CA ASP A 402 22.66 13.83 8.82
C ASP A 402 22.18 12.61 8.01
N PRO A 403 22.87 12.19 6.93
CA PRO A 403 22.45 11.08 6.07
C PRO A 403 22.17 9.77 6.80
N VAL A 404 21.13 9.04 6.37
CA VAL A 404 20.77 7.72 6.90
C VAL A 404 20.51 6.74 5.76
N ALA A 405 20.95 5.48 5.91
CA ALA A 405 20.63 4.43 4.96
C ALA A 405 19.20 3.92 5.17
N TYR A 406 18.42 3.93 4.09
CA TYR A 406 17.10 3.34 4.04
C TYR A 406 17.21 1.86 3.66
N ASN A 407 17.14 0.98 4.66
CA ASN A 407 17.10 -0.45 4.43
C ASN A 407 15.65 -0.91 4.25
N ASP A 408 15.40 -1.82 3.29
CA ASP A 408 14.14 -2.54 3.22
C ASP A 408 14.08 -3.53 4.38
N ASP A 409 13.32 -3.17 5.41
CA ASP A 409 13.12 -3.97 6.60
C ASP A 409 11.79 -4.74 6.56
N TYR A 410 11.19 -4.91 5.37
CA TYR A 410 10.07 -5.82 5.20
C TYR A 410 10.48 -7.24 5.63
N VAL A 411 9.79 -7.75 6.65
CA VAL A 411 9.93 -9.14 7.10
C VAL A 411 8.68 -9.90 6.68
N ALA A 412 8.83 -10.78 5.69
CA ALA A 412 7.79 -11.74 5.36
C ALA A 412 7.48 -12.63 6.58
N PRO A 413 6.20 -12.91 6.89
CA PRO A 413 5.83 -13.81 7.97
C PRO A 413 6.46 -15.19 7.81
N THR A 414 6.96 -15.73 8.91
CA THR A 414 7.53 -17.09 8.94
C THR A 414 6.44 -18.10 8.63
N LYS A 415 6.65 -18.91 7.57
CA LYS A 415 5.74 -20.01 7.21
C LYS A 415 5.85 -21.11 8.26
N THR A 416 4.73 -21.54 8.84
CA THR A 416 4.74 -22.67 9.79
C THR A 416 5.00 -23.96 9.01
N PRO A 417 6.03 -24.76 9.36
CA PRO A 417 6.25 -26.06 8.74
C PRO A 417 5.04 -26.96 8.96
N ILE A 418 4.75 -27.80 7.97
CA ILE A 418 3.66 -28.76 8.04
C ILE A 418 3.97 -29.77 9.15
N ILE A 419 3.18 -29.75 10.22
CA ILE A 419 2.89 -30.95 10.99
C ILE A 419 1.50 -31.37 10.53
N GLU A 420 1.44 -32.18 9.47
CA GLU A 420 0.21 -32.92 9.21
C GLU A 420 0.01 -33.85 10.41
N PRO A 421 -1.17 -33.82 11.07
CA PRO A 421 -1.56 -35.00 11.81
C PRO A 421 -1.61 -36.11 10.78
N THR A 422 -0.70 -37.07 10.87
CA THR A 422 -0.89 -38.38 10.23
C THR A 422 -2.30 -38.82 10.56
N VAL A 423 -3.11 -39.03 9.53
CA VAL A 423 -4.36 -39.78 9.65
C VAL A 423 -3.94 -41.17 10.13
N THR A 424 -3.87 -41.32 11.44
CA THR A 424 -3.81 -42.62 12.08
C THR A 424 -5.26 -43.04 12.21
N ASP A 425 -5.56 -44.20 11.62
CA ASP A 425 -6.82 -44.90 11.80
C ASP A 425 -7.31 -44.77 13.24
N ASP A 426 -8.61 -44.50 13.38
CA ASP A 426 -9.33 -44.44 14.65
C ASP A 426 -9.11 -45.71 15.49
N ARG A 427 -8.03 -45.73 16.28
CA ARG A 427 -7.93 -46.47 17.53
C ARG A 427 -6.67 -46.08 18.29
N ALA A 428 -6.92 -45.52 19.47
CA ALA A 428 -5.98 -45.23 20.55
C ALA A 428 -5.18 -43.93 20.38
N GLN A 429 -5.69 -42.85 20.97
CA GLN A 429 -5.07 -42.24 22.16
C GLN A 429 -5.94 -41.10 22.70
N ARG A 430 -6.83 -41.46 23.63
CA ARG A 430 -7.14 -40.58 24.76
C ARG A 430 -5.94 -40.68 25.70
N THR A 431 -5.13 -39.64 25.78
CA THR A 431 -4.29 -39.19 26.92
C THR A 431 -3.11 -38.41 26.35
N THR A 432 -3.19 -37.09 26.34
CA THR A 432 -2.06 -36.11 26.34
C THR A 432 -2.53 -34.67 26.14
N ALA A 433 -3.83 -34.39 26.01
CA ALA A 433 -4.38 -33.04 25.92
C ALA A 433 -4.27 -32.19 27.22
N GLU A 434 -3.63 -32.70 28.27
CA GLU A 434 -3.61 -32.07 29.60
C GLU A 434 -2.25 -31.47 29.99
N GLU A 435 -1.18 -31.71 29.22
CA GLU A 435 0.18 -31.23 29.57
C GLU A 435 0.66 -30.02 28.76
N ALA A 436 -0.07 -29.57 27.72
CA ALA A 436 0.30 -28.38 26.94
C ALA A 436 -0.29 -27.06 27.47
N LYS A 437 -0.87 -27.06 28.68
CA LYS A 437 -1.56 -25.88 29.26
C LYS A 437 -0.71 -24.99 30.17
N ASN A 438 0.57 -25.29 30.40
CA ASN A 438 1.42 -24.49 31.28
C ASN A 438 2.77 -24.20 30.64
N GLU A 439 2.82 -23.24 29.72
CA GLU A 439 3.91 -22.26 29.58
C GLU A 439 3.53 -21.28 28.47
N ILE A 440 2.92 -20.16 28.83
CA ILE A 440 3.09 -18.80 28.27
C ILE A 440 2.28 -17.91 29.21
N ALA A 441 2.93 -17.47 30.28
CA ALA A 441 2.39 -16.48 31.20
C ALA A 441 3.54 -15.59 31.68
N LYS A 442 4.05 -14.72 30.78
CA LYS A 442 4.82 -13.54 31.18
C LYS A 442 4.52 -12.37 30.24
N ASN A 443 3.56 -11.56 30.70
CA ASN A 443 3.49 -10.10 30.61
C ASN A 443 3.78 -9.42 29.26
N ALA A 444 2.71 -9.18 28.50
CA ALA A 444 2.52 -7.92 27.79
C ALA A 444 1.04 -7.54 27.92
N ALA A 445 0.74 -6.42 28.57
CA ALA A 445 -0.61 -5.88 28.61
C ALA A 445 -0.94 -5.34 27.22
N LEU A 446 -1.63 -6.14 26.41
CA LEU A 446 -2.11 -5.73 25.09
C LEU A 446 -3.24 -4.71 25.29
N VAL A 447 -3.03 -3.49 24.83
CA VAL A 447 -4.07 -2.46 24.81
C VAL A 447 -5.00 -2.77 23.63
N ILE A 448 -6.20 -3.28 23.94
CA ILE A 448 -7.29 -3.41 22.98
C ILE A 448 -8.09 -2.11 23.04
N ILE A 449 -8.06 -1.32 21.97
CA ILE A 449 -8.88 -0.11 21.86
C ILE A 449 -10.29 -0.57 21.49
N GLY A 450 -11.23 -0.46 22.44
CA GLY A 450 -12.64 -0.74 22.19
C GLY A 450 -13.25 0.31 21.27
N ALA A 451 -14.11 -0.12 20.33
CA ALA A 451 -14.90 0.80 19.53
C ALA A 451 -15.74 1.70 20.45
N ALA A 452 -15.50 3.01 20.43
CA ALA A 452 -16.35 3.95 21.14
C ALA A 452 -17.75 3.94 20.48
N ALA A 453 -18.77 3.68 21.28
CA ALA A 453 -20.16 3.83 20.90
C ALA A 453 -20.46 5.31 20.63
N GLY A 454 -20.28 5.72 19.39
CA GLY A 454 -20.63 7.03 18.87
C GLY A 454 -20.51 6.94 17.37
N ALA A 455 -21.65 7.02 16.67
CA ALA A 455 -21.73 6.87 15.22
C ALA A 455 -20.68 7.75 14.52
N SER A 456 -19.59 7.13 14.05
CA SER A 456 -18.76 7.73 13.02
C SER A 456 -19.58 7.68 11.74
N ALA A 457 -20.14 8.83 11.35
CA ALA A 457 -20.68 8.98 10.02
C ALA A 457 -19.57 8.65 9.02
N VAL A 458 -19.71 7.53 8.31
CA VAL A 458 -18.83 7.19 7.19
C VAL A 458 -18.92 8.33 6.19
N ARG A 459 -17.83 9.08 6.06
CA ARG A 459 -17.62 9.99 4.93
C ARG A 459 -17.44 9.10 3.70
N THR A 460 -18.37 9.18 2.76
CA THR A 460 -18.13 8.69 1.40
C THR A 460 -16.91 9.43 0.86
N TYR A 461 -15.79 8.72 0.69
CA TYR A 461 -14.63 9.28 -0.01
C TYR A 461 -15.08 9.66 -1.42
N PRO A 462 -14.75 10.86 -1.93
CA PRO A 462 -15.00 11.16 -3.33
C PRO A 462 -14.31 10.09 -4.17
N THR A 463 -15.05 9.53 -5.13
CA THR A 463 -14.48 8.67 -6.15
C THR A 463 -13.54 9.54 -6.98
N TYR A 464 -12.24 9.45 -6.72
CA TYR A 464 -11.25 9.83 -7.73
C TYR A 464 -11.49 8.91 -8.92
N PRO A 465 -11.60 9.43 -10.14
CA PRO A 465 -11.99 8.62 -11.28
C PRO A 465 -10.97 7.50 -11.48
N THR A 466 -11.41 6.27 -11.19
CA THR A 466 -10.68 5.04 -11.49
C THR A 466 -10.84 4.79 -12.98
N TYR A 467 -9.90 5.31 -13.77
CA TYR A 467 -9.89 5.03 -15.19
C TYR A 467 -9.33 3.63 -15.43
N HIS A 468 -10.22 2.70 -15.76
CA HIS A 468 -9.86 1.40 -16.30
C HIS A 468 -8.90 1.57 -17.48
N ARG A 469 -7.67 1.09 -17.32
CA ARG A 469 -6.78 0.85 -18.46
C ARG A 469 -7.51 -0.12 -19.40
N PRO A 470 -7.72 0.19 -20.69
CA PRO A 470 -8.24 -0.79 -21.63
C PRO A 470 -7.32 -2.01 -21.61
N THR A 471 -7.92 -3.19 -21.51
CA THR A 471 -7.22 -4.47 -21.56
C THR A 471 -6.31 -4.52 -22.80
N PRO A 472 -5.04 -4.96 -22.68
CA PRO A 472 -4.22 -5.22 -23.86
C PRO A 472 -4.96 -6.20 -24.77
N PRO A 473 -4.98 -6.00 -26.11
CA PRO A 473 -5.63 -6.93 -27.00
C PRO A 473 -5.03 -8.32 -26.82
N VAL A 474 -5.90 -9.27 -26.48
CA VAL A 474 -5.57 -10.70 -26.47
C VAL A 474 -5.14 -11.08 -27.88
N TYR A 475 -3.84 -11.30 -28.09
CA TYR A 475 -3.34 -11.93 -29.30
C TYR A 475 -3.89 -13.36 -29.35
N ARG A 476 -5.03 -13.53 -30.01
CA ARG A 476 -5.55 -14.84 -30.39
C ARG A 476 -4.70 -15.36 -31.54
N ASN A 477 -3.89 -16.36 -31.27
CA ASN A 477 -3.36 -17.25 -32.31
C ASN A 477 -4.55 -17.83 -33.10
N PRO A 478 -4.59 -17.69 -34.44
CA PRO A 478 -5.64 -18.33 -35.23
C PRO A 478 -5.40 -19.84 -35.29
N SER A 479 -6.27 -20.61 -34.65
CA SER A 479 -6.36 -22.04 -34.86
C SER A 479 -6.98 -22.32 -36.24
N THR A 480 -6.34 -23.26 -36.93
CA THR A 480 -6.73 -23.83 -38.21
C THR A 480 -7.98 -24.72 -38.12
N HIS A 481 -8.68 -24.84 -39.25
CA HIS A 481 -9.91 -25.63 -39.56
C HIS A 481 -11.20 -24.81 -39.39
N GLY A 482 -12.06 -24.61 -40.39
CA GLY A 482 -12.19 -25.11 -41.75
C GLY A 482 -13.69 -25.18 -42.07
N THR A 483 -14.16 -24.56 -43.16
CA THR A 483 -15.16 -25.12 -44.12
C THR A 483 -15.70 -24.10 -45.14
N LYS A 484 -15.80 -24.61 -46.37
CA LYS A 484 -16.81 -24.37 -47.44
C LYS A 484 -16.80 -23.06 -48.26
N ALA A 485 -16.07 -23.17 -49.37
CA ALA A 485 -16.54 -23.10 -50.77
C ALA A 485 -17.53 -21.99 -51.20
N THR A 486 -17.08 -21.13 -52.13
CA THR A 486 -17.89 -20.71 -53.28
C THR A 486 -17.03 -20.18 -54.45
N ARG A 487 -17.28 -20.79 -55.62
CA ARG A 487 -17.07 -20.43 -57.05
C ARG A 487 -15.92 -19.51 -57.55
N ARG A 488 -15.17 -20.14 -58.47
CA ARG A 488 -14.31 -19.65 -59.59
C ARG A 488 -14.88 -18.46 -60.38
N PRO A 489 -14.01 -17.64 -61.00
CA PRO A 489 -13.75 -17.83 -62.45
C PRO A 489 -12.26 -17.87 -62.86
N THR A 490 -12.10 -18.33 -64.09
CA THR A 490 -10.93 -18.70 -64.90
C THR A 490 -9.93 -17.58 -65.22
N THR A 491 -8.64 -17.93 -65.38
CA THR A 491 -7.82 -17.60 -66.56
C THR A 491 -6.44 -18.32 -66.50
N SER A 492 -5.82 -18.42 -67.67
CA SER A 492 -4.85 -19.38 -68.19
C SER A 492 -3.39 -19.23 -67.73
N SER A 493 -2.66 -20.36 -67.81
CA SER A 493 -1.23 -20.60 -67.58
C SER A 493 -0.25 -19.74 -68.40
N PRO A 494 1.04 -19.68 -67.99
CA PRO A 494 2.04 -20.43 -68.76
C PRO A 494 3.14 -21.15 -67.93
N THR A 495 3.47 -22.36 -68.41
CA THR A 495 4.75 -23.10 -68.49
C THR A 495 5.91 -22.94 -67.47
N LYS A 496 6.32 -24.10 -66.94
CA LYS A 496 7.57 -24.47 -66.25
C LYS A 496 8.84 -24.27 -67.11
N PRO A 497 10.01 -24.15 -66.43
CA PRO A 497 11.18 -24.95 -66.79
C PRO A 497 11.69 -25.86 -65.66
N SER A 498 12.43 -26.88 -66.08
CA SER A 498 12.91 -28.09 -65.40
C SER A 498 14.15 -27.92 -64.50
N SER A 499 14.22 -28.76 -63.45
CA SER A 499 15.36 -28.94 -62.54
C SER A 499 16.54 -29.71 -63.17
N PRO A 500 17.81 -29.47 -62.77
CA PRO A 500 18.93 -30.39 -63.03
C PRO A 500 19.14 -31.40 -61.89
N ARG A 501 19.50 -32.63 -62.28
CA ARG A 501 19.74 -33.80 -61.42
C ARG A 501 21.26 -34.01 -61.27
N THR A 502 21.76 -34.13 -60.05
CA THR A 502 23.18 -34.39 -59.74
C THR A 502 23.55 -35.88 -59.89
N PRO A 503 24.78 -36.25 -60.33
CA PRO A 503 25.21 -37.64 -60.46
C PRO A 503 25.96 -38.18 -59.24
N ARG A 504 25.85 -39.50 -59.03
CA ARG A 504 26.49 -40.32 -57.99
C ARG A 504 27.76 -40.99 -58.56
N PRO A 505 28.87 -41.15 -57.81
CA PRO A 505 30.08 -41.78 -58.33
C PRO A 505 30.05 -43.31 -58.19
N THR A 506 30.51 -44.00 -59.23
CA THR A 506 30.90 -45.42 -59.20
C THR A 506 32.39 -45.54 -58.90
N GLY A 507 32.74 -46.50 -58.04
CA GLY A 507 34.07 -46.66 -57.49
C GLY A 507 35.10 -47.35 -58.39
N ARG A 508 36.34 -47.32 -57.89
CA ARG A 508 37.30 -48.42 -57.91
C ARG A 508 38.23 -48.29 -56.71
#